data_AF-A0A2N0TRD6-F1
#
_entry.id   AF-A0A2N0TRD6-F1
#
_cell.length_a   1.000
_cell.length_b   1.000
_cell.length_c   1.000
_cell.angle_alpha   90.00
_cell.angle_beta   90.00
_cell.angle_gamma   90.00
#
_symmetry.space_group_name_H-M   'P 1'
#
loop_
_entity.id
_entity.type
_entity.pdbx_description
1 polymer ?
#
loop_
_entity_poly.entity_id
_entity_poly.type
_entity_poly.pdbx_seq_one_letter_code
_entity_poly.pdbx_strand_id
1 'polypeptide(L)'
;MKEDKNSDIQKDIAILEELDTSSKLIKLGLGELQNIDLDNDFYFLPFQLISQGFERFLKSYICLAYYDLHKQYPDFKYLKNLGHDLELLLKEILDKYIKDYERDQYQEDLKFLQSDKDLNEMLSILSEFGKKARYHNFDLITENKQIGINAKTAWTKFEDRIIRKDKNWLEKLNDFDKQHEIYESVSLYIIVIFEKFISSLSRQFNFNCLGAKGTQLTVGSYFNFALLRESNYGTTDYRKITTRHKQKPKKVHKRTLKDEMDRKLNPKYKSKKINKSEYKGDWPFLADEVIIECREKHWCIVTIDGFDYALNATASGRYQLEFPQEAGMAIRGKNISDFINIARNL
;
A
#
# COMPACT_ATOMS: atom_id res chain seq x y z
N MET A 1 -1.97 40.45 -23.15
CA MET A 1 -2.89 39.30 -23.39
C MET A 1 -2.23 38.06 -24.01
N LYS A 2 -1.13 38.16 -24.79
CA LYS A 2 -0.37 36.97 -25.27
C LYS A 2 0.63 36.42 -24.24
N GLU A 3 1.28 37.27 -23.45
CA GLU A 3 2.22 36.85 -22.38
C GLU A 3 1.53 36.10 -21.24
N ASP A 4 0.32 36.52 -20.87
CA ASP A 4 -0.46 35.95 -19.75
C ASP A 4 -0.90 34.51 -20.01
N LYS A 5 -1.32 34.19 -21.25
CA LYS A 5 -1.67 32.82 -21.65
C LYS A 5 -0.47 31.87 -21.65
N ASN A 6 0.72 32.37 -21.97
CA ASN A 6 1.93 31.55 -21.99
C ASN A 6 2.38 31.20 -20.55
N SER A 7 2.19 32.13 -19.62
CA SER A 7 2.42 31.93 -18.18
C SER A 7 1.48 30.87 -17.59
N ASP A 8 0.19 30.90 -17.93
CA ASP A 8 -0.77 29.91 -17.42
C ASP A 8 -0.55 28.50 -17.96
N ILE A 9 -0.13 28.36 -19.23
CA ILE A 9 0.25 27.05 -19.79
C ILE A 9 1.47 26.49 -19.06
N GLN A 10 2.48 27.30 -18.77
CA GLN A 10 3.66 26.86 -18.01
C GLN A 10 3.28 26.38 -16.60
N LYS A 11 2.35 27.06 -15.93
CA LYS A 11 1.84 26.64 -14.61
C LYS A 11 1.04 25.34 -14.70
N ASP A 12 0.21 25.17 -15.73
CA ASP A 12 -0.52 23.92 -15.96
C ASP A 12 0.45 22.75 -16.17
N ILE A 13 1.54 22.95 -16.93
CA ILE A 13 2.61 21.94 -17.12
C ILE A 13 3.30 21.62 -15.80
N ALA A 14 3.67 22.64 -15.01
CA ALA A 14 4.31 22.43 -13.71
C ALA A 14 3.41 21.60 -12.76
N ILE A 15 2.10 21.84 -12.76
CA ILE A 15 1.15 21.05 -11.97
C ILE A 15 1.05 19.62 -12.47
N LEU A 16 1.07 19.38 -13.78
CA LEU A 16 1.11 18.02 -14.33
C LEU A 16 2.35 17.26 -13.86
N GLU A 17 3.51 17.90 -13.87
CA GLU A 17 4.77 17.33 -13.39
C GLU A 17 4.72 17.02 -11.88
N GLU A 18 4.13 17.92 -11.08
CA GLU A 18 3.93 17.70 -9.64
C GLU A 18 2.98 16.54 -9.37
N LEU A 19 1.87 16.43 -10.10
CA LEU A 19 0.89 15.33 -9.99
C LEU A 19 1.47 13.98 -10.42
N ASP A 20 2.27 13.95 -11.50
CA ASP A 20 2.95 12.74 -11.94
C ASP A 20 4.02 12.30 -10.94
N THR A 21 4.82 13.26 -10.47
CA THR A 21 5.85 13.02 -9.44
C THR A 21 5.21 12.51 -8.16
N SER A 22 4.13 13.13 -7.68
CA SER A 22 3.42 12.70 -6.47
C SER A 22 2.86 11.28 -6.63
N SER A 23 2.22 10.97 -7.76
CA SER A 23 1.68 9.63 -8.04
C SER A 23 2.78 8.57 -8.05
N LYS A 24 3.94 8.85 -8.68
CA LYS A 24 5.10 7.95 -8.70
C LYS A 24 5.68 7.72 -7.32
N LEU A 25 5.87 8.79 -6.54
CA LEU A 25 6.39 8.71 -5.16
C LEU A 25 5.46 7.91 -4.25
N ILE A 26 4.15 8.14 -4.32
CA ILE A 26 3.15 7.40 -3.56
C ILE A 26 3.22 5.92 -3.91
N LYS A 27 3.13 5.57 -5.20
CA LYS A 27 3.16 4.16 -5.63
C LYS A 27 4.47 3.48 -5.21
N LEU A 28 5.61 4.17 -5.34
CA LEU A 28 6.90 3.60 -4.94
C LEU A 28 6.96 3.41 -3.43
N GLY A 29 6.50 4.39 -2.66
CA GLY A 29 6.44 4.32 -1.20
C GLY A 29 5.52 3.20 -0.71
N LEU A 30 4.36 3.00 -1.34
CA LEU A 30 3.49 1.85 -1.07
C LEU A 30 4.20 0.53 -1.41
N GLY A 31 4.95 0.48 -2.51
CA GLY A 31 5.76 -0.69 -2.87
C GLY A 31 6.86 -1.00 -1.86
N GLU A 32 7.53 0.02 -1.33
CA GLU A 32 8.55 -0.16 -0.28
C GLU A 32 7.93 -0.56 1.07
N LEU A 33 6.74 -0.07 1.42
CA LEU A 33 5.98 -0.58 2.58
C LEU A 33 5.59 -2.05 2.41
N GLN A 34 5.26 -2.47 1.19
CA GLN A 34 4.97 -3.88 0.87
C GLN A 34 6.20 -4.79 0.94
N ASN A 35 7.41 -4.21 0.99
CA ASN A 35 8.69 -4.92 1.12
C ASN A 35 9.21 -4.95 2.56
N ILE A 36 8.51 -4.33 3.52
CA ILE A 36 8.86 -4.42 4.94
C ILE A 36 8.50 -5.81 5.45
N ASP A 37 9.45 -6.44 6.13
CA ASP A 37 9.34 -7.78 6.70
C ASP A 37 10.21 -7.87 7.98
N LEU A 38 10.34 -9.07 8.55
CA LEU A 38 11.17 -9.30 9.74
C LEU A 38 12.65 -8.94 9.54
N ASP A 39 13.16 -9.09 8.31
CA ASP A 39 14.57 -8.86 7.97
C ASP A 39 14.82 -7.41 7.50
N ASN A 40 13.77 -6.74 7.00
CA ASN A 40 13.80 -5.39 6.46
C ASN A 40 12.83 -4.47 7.21
N ASP A 41 13.33 -3.84 8.28
CA ASP A 41 12.59 -2.87 9.10
C ASP A 41 12.93 -1.39 8.74
N PHE A 42 13.42 -1.16 7.51
CA PHE A 42 13.91 0.15 7.07
C PHE A 42 12.77 1.08 6.61
N TYR A 43 11.99 1.57 7.57
CA TYR A 43 10.85 2.48 7.31
C TYR A 43 11.23 3.87 6.77
N PHE A 44 12.50 4.27 6.84
CA PHE A 44 12.92 5.61 6.41
C PHE A 44 12.59 5.89 4.94
N LEU A 45 12.89 4.94 4.04
CA LEU A 45 12.63 5.09 2.61
C LEU A 45 11.13 5.20 2.28
N PRO A 46 10.24 4.27 2.73
CA PRO A 46 8.81 4.43 2.47
C PRO A 46 8.26 5.72 3.09
N PHE A 47 8.68 6.13 4.29
CA PHE A 47 8.24 7.40 4.87
C PHE A 47 8.68 8.61 4.02
N GLN A 48 9.91 8.61 3.52
CA GLN A 48 10.43 9.66 2.65
C GLN A 48 9.63 9.79 1.35
N LEU A 49 9.25 8.66 0.76
CA LEU A 49 8.50 8.62 -0.49
C LEU A 49 7.04 9.02 -0.28
N ILE A 50 6.37 8.45 0.73
CA ILE A 50 4.95 8.69 0.99
C ILE A 50 4.72 10.12 1.50
N SER A 51 5.52 10.61 2.44
CA SER A 51 5.38 11.98 2.96
C SER A 51 5.49 13.03 1.85
N GLN A 52 6.51 12.94 1.00
CA GLN A 52 6.66 13.83 -0.15
C GLN A 52 5.57 13.64 -1.20
N GLY A 53 5.18 12.40 -1.47
CA GLY A 53 4.12 12.08 -2.41
C GLY A 53 2.78 12.69 -1.99
N PHE A 54 2.40 12.54 -0.73
CA PHE A 54 1.18 13.14 -0.18
C PHE A 54 1.25 14.66 -0.12
N GLU A 55 2.38 15.25 0.29
CA GLU A 55 2.53 16.70 0.32
C GLU A 55 2.31 17.32 -1.08
N ARG A 56 2.98 16.78 -2.09
CA ARG A 56 2.86 17.25 -3.48
C ARG A 56 1.45 17.04 -4.02
N PHE A 57 0.82 15.91 -3.70
CA PHE A 57 -0.56 15.63 -4.09
C PHE A 57 -1.53 16.65 -3.50
N LEU A 58 -1.47 16.90 -2.19
CA LEU A 58 -2.37 17.83 -1.50
C LEU A 58 -2.14 19.28 -1.95
N LYS A 59 -0.89 19.71 -2.13
CA LYS A 59 -0.58 21.03 -2.67
C LYS A 59 -1.09 21.20 -4.10
N SER A 60 -0.94 20.18 -4.94
CA SER A 60 -1.47 20.20 -6.31
C SER A 60 -2.99 20.27 -6.31
N TYR A 61 -3.65 19.52 -5.42
CA TYR A 61 -5.09 19.62 -5.20
C TYR A 61 -5.49 21.06 -4.87
N ILE A 62 -4.84 21.67 -3.88
CA ILE A 62 -5.11 23.03 -3.43
C ILE A 62 -4.90 24.03 -4.56
N CYS A 63 -3.82 23.93 -5.34
CA CYS A 63 -3.57 24.80 -6.49
C CYS A 63 -4.71 24.74 -7.51
N LEU A 64 -5.19 23.54 -7.84
CA LEU A 64 -6.28 23.35 -8.79
C LEU A 64 -7.62 23.85 -8.24
N ALA A 65 -7.91 23.59 -6.97
CA ALA A 65 -9.14 24.04 -6.33
C ALA A 65 -9.18 25.57 -6.18
N TYR A 66 -8.05 26.16 -5.77
CA TYR A 66 -7.85 27.61 -5.69
C TYR A 66 -8.05 28.24 -7.06
N TYR A 67 -7.50 27.65 -8.13
CA TYR A 67 -7.70 28.12 -9.49
C TYR A 67 -9.18 28.03 -9.92
N ASP A 68 -9.89 26.95 -9.60
CA ASP A 68 -11.32 26.85 -9.93
C ASP A 68 -12.12 27.98 -9.28
N LEU A 69 -11.81 28.33 -8.03
CA LEU A 69 -12.51 29.37 -7.28
C LEU A 69 -12.12 30.79 -7.69
N HIS A 70 -10.82 31.06 -7.88
CA HIS A 70 -10.28 32.41 -8.04
C HIS A 70 -9.81 32.75 -9.46
N LYS A 71 -9.81 31.76 -10.37
CA LYS A 71 -9.33 31.88 -11.76
C LYS A 71 -7.86 32.31 -11.90
N GLN A 72 -7.10 32.15 -10.82
CA GLN A 72 -5.65 32.34 -10.74
C GLN A 72 -5.06 31.31 -9.79
N TYR A 73 -3.79 30.96 -9.97
CA TYR A 73 -3.08 30.07 -9.04
C TYR A 73 -2.71 30.80 -7.73
N PRO A 74 -2.56 30.07 -6.61
CA PRO A 74 -2.14 30.68 -5.36
C PRO A 74 -0.73 31.26 -5.48
N ASP A 75 -0.46 32.31 -4.71
CA ASP A 75 0.88 32.87 -4.64
C ASP A 75 1.82 32.01 -3.77
N PHE A 76 3.12 32.31 -3.86
CA PHE A 76 4.15 31.63 -3.08
C PHE A 76 3.90 31.75 -1.56
N LYS A 77 3.39 32.89 -1.09
CA LYS A 77 3.18 33.13 0.34
C LYS A 77 2.08 32.22 0.88
N TYR A 78 1.00 32.07 0.12
CA TYR A 78 -0.10 31.18 0.45
C TYR A 78 0.39 29.73 0.58
N LEU A 79 1.08 29.19 -0.43
CA LEU A 79 1.60 27.81 -0.36
C LEU A 79 2.65 27.63 0.73
N LYS A 80 3.52 28.62 0.95
CA LYS A 80 4.53 28.57 2.01
C LYS A 80 3.89 28.54 3.41
N ASN A 81 2.82 29.30 3.63
CA ASN A 81 2.13 29.35 4.92
C ASN A 81 1.44 28.04 5.29
N LEU A 82 1.04 27.23 4.30
CA LEU A 82 0.49 25.89 4.54
C LEU A 82 1.57 24.89 4.99
N GLY A 83 2.86 25.18 4.71
CA GLY A 83 3.98 24.37 5.18
C GLY A 83 4.07 22.98 4.53
N HIS A 84 4.56 22.01 5.30
CA HIS A 84 4.76 20.60 4.91
C HIS A 84 3.87 19.64 5.73
N ASP A 85 2.92 20.19 6.48
CA ASP A 85 2.07 19.44 7.39
C ASP A 85 0.88 18.87 6.62
N LEU A 86 0.80 17.54 6.53
CA LEU A 86 -0.24 16.85 5.78
C LEU A 86 -1.62 17.05 6.43
N GLU A 87 -1.68 17.16 7.76
CA GLU A 87 -2.93 17.42 8.49
C GLU A 87 -3.45 18.83 8.18
N LEU A 88 -2.56 19.84 8.18
CA LEU A 88 -2.94 21.21 7.80
C LEU A 88 -3.35 21.31 6.33
N LEU A 89 -2.65 20.62 5.43
CA LEU A 89 -2.99 20.60 4.00
C LEU A 89 -4.33 19.92 3.76
N LEU A 90 -4.61 18.77 4.40
CA LEU A 90 -5.89 18.09 4.30
C LEU A 90 -7.01 18.98 4.88
N LYS A 91 -6.78 19.61 6.03
CA LYS A 91 -7.75 20.53 6.64
C LYS A 91 -8.09 21.70 5.72
N GLU A 92 -7.08 22.31 5.08
CA GLU A 92 -7.30 23.40 4.11
C GLU A 92 -8.21 22.94 2.95
N ILE A 93 -8.02 21.70 2.47
CA ILE A 93 -8.89 21.10 1.45
C ILE A 93 -10.32 20.95 1.96
N LEU A 94 -10.48 20.30 3.11
CA LEU A 94 -11.79 19.99 3.70
C LEU A 94 -12.59 21.26 4.03
N ASP A 95 -11.93 22.29 4.54
CA ASP A 95 -12.59 23.51 5.01
C ASP A 95 -12.96 24.47 3.86
N LYS A 96 -12.21 24.46 2.74
CA LYS A 96 -12.34 25.51 1.70
C LYS A 96 -12.69 25.02 0.30
N TYR A 97 -12.41 23.76 -0.03
CA TYR A 97 -12.43 23.29 -1.42
C TYR A 97 -13.36 22.11 -1.67
N ILE A 98 -13.89 21.51 -0.61
CA ILE A 98 -14.91 20.47 -0.69
C ILE A 98 -16.27 21.11 -1.03
N LYS A 99 -17.01 20.51 -1.98
CA LYS A 99 -18.33 20.96 -2.43
C LYS A 99 -19.36 19.90 -2.11
N ASP A 100 -20.44 20.26 -1.44
CA ASP A 100 -21.48 19.28 -1.08
C ASP A 100 -22.05 18.54 -2.29
N TYR A 101 -22.11 17.21 -2.17
CA TYR A 101 -22.66 16.31 -3.17
C TYR A 101 -23.53 15.25 -2.48
N GLU A 102 -24.76 15.09 -2.98
CA GLU A 102 -25.70 14.08 -2.50
C GLU A 102 -25.42 12.72 -3.16
N ARG A 103 -24.31 12.09 -2.79
CA ARG A 103 -24.00 10.70 -3.16
C ARG A 103 -23.42 9.96 -1.96
N ASP A 104 -23.88 8.72 -1.73
CA ASP A 104 -23.45 7.91 -0.59
C ASP A 104 -21.93 7.76 -0.51
N GLN A 105 -21.28 7.40 -1.63
CA GLN A 105 -19.83 7.28 -1.70
C GLN A 105 -19.10 8.60 -1.32
N TYR A 106 -19.66 9.75 -1.71
CA TYR A 106 -19.07 11.04 -1.36
C TYR A 106 -19.14 11.29 0.14
N GLN A 107 -20.28 10.98 0.77
CA GLN A 107 -20.46 11.15 2.22
C GLN A 107 -19.58 10.18 3.02
N GLU A 108 -19.44 8.94 2.55
CA GLU A 108 -18.50 7.97 3.12
C GLU A 108 -17.05 8.45 3.03
N ASP A 109 -16.65 8.96 1.87
CA ASP A 109 -15.32 9.50 1.65
C ASP A 109 -15.02 10.68 2.59
N LEU A 110 -15.97 11.61 2.70
CA LEU A 110 -15.81 12.79 3.55
C LEU A 110 -15.72 12.40 5.02
N LYS A 111 -16.60 11.50 5.48
CA LYS A 111 -16.56 10.96 6.85
C LYS A 111 -15.21 10.31 7.16
N PHE A 112 -14.70 9.50 6.24
CA PHE A 112 -13.39 8.88 6.38
C PHE A 112 -12.27 9.93 6.48
N LEU A 113 -12.22 10.89 5.56
CA LEU A 113 -11.20 11.96 5.56
C LEU A 113 -11.24 12.84 6.82
N GLN A 114 -12.41 13.03 7.43
CA GLN A 114 -12.57 13.90 8.60
C GLN A 114 -12.32 13.19 9.94
N SER A 115 -12.66 11.90 10.05
CA SER A 115 -12.85 11.26 11.36
C SER A 115 -12.12 9.94 11.56
N ASP A 116 -11.46 9.41 10.53
CA ASP A 116 -10.73 8.15 10.67
C ASP A 116 -9.46 8.34 11.53
N LYS A 117 -9.47 7.71 12.71
CA LYS A 117 -8.41 7.86 13.71
C LYS A 117 -7.08 7.30 13.22
N ASP A 118 -7.12 6.17 12.51
CA ASP A 118 -5.92 5.48 12.07
C ASP A 118 -5.27 6.27 10.90
N LEU A 119 -6.07 6.85 9.99
CA LEU A 119 -5.60 7.82 8.99
C LEU A 119 -4.95 9.04 9.64
N ASN A 120 -5.65 9.71 10.56
CA ASN A 120 -5.18 10.95 11.17
C ASN A 120 -3.83 10.76 11.86
N GLU A 121 -3.66 9.65 12.59
CA GLU A 121 -2.39 9.35 13.25
C GLU A 121 -1.27 9.06 12.25
N MET A 122 -1.54 8.33 11.17
CA MET A 122 -0.53 8.09 10.14
C MET A 122 -0.12 9.38 9.43
N LEU A 123 -1.06 10.28 9.12
CA LEU A 123 -0.74 11.60 8.55
C LEU A 123 0.10 12.43 9.52
N SER A 124 -0.17 12.34 10.83
CA SER A 124 0.62 13.02 11.86
C SER A 124 2.06 12.51 11.92
N ILE A 125 2.25 11.19 11.94
CA ILE A 125 3.59 10.56 11.93
C ILE A 125 4.38 10.96 10.68
N LEU A 126 3.75 10.90 9.50
CA LEU A 126 4.38 11.28 8.23
C LEU A 126 4.70 12.78 8.16
N SER A 127 3.84 13.63 8.73
CA SER A 127 4.07 15.08 8.83
C SER A 127 5.27 15.39 9.70
N GLU A 128 5.36 14.78 10.88
CA GLU A 128 6.51 14.95 11.77
C GLU A 128 7.80 14.41 11.17
N PHE A 129 7.72 13.30 10.42
CA PHE A 129 8.84 12.80 9.63
C PHE A 129 9.33 13.85 8.62
N GLY A 130 8.45 14.39 7.79
CA GLY A 130 8.79 15.39 6.77
C GLY A 130 9.41 16.67 7.35
N LYS A 131 8.88 17.15 8.49
CA LYS A 131 9.31 18.40 9.14
C LYS A 131 10.65 18.28 9.86
N LYS A 132 10.82 17.27 10.73
CA LYS A 132 11.89 17.23 11.73
C LYS A 132 12.53 15.85 11.89
N ALA A 133 11.76 14.77 11.83
CA ALA A 133 12.27 13.46 12.26
C ALA A 133 13.27 12.81 11.28
N ARG A 134 13.41 13.32 10.04
CA ARG A 134 14.44 12.85 9.08
C ARG A 134 15.85 12.84 9.66
N TYR A 135 16.16 13.79 10.54
CA TYR A 135 17.46 13.92 11.18
C TYR A 135 17.39 13.75 12.70
N HIS A 136 16.35 13.07 13.22
CA HIS A 136 16.13 12.89 14.66
C HIS A 136 17.37 12.41 15.41
N ASN A 137 18.12 11.46 14.85
CA ASN A 137 19.36 10.98 15.48
C ASN A 137 20.45 12.06 15.55
N PHE A 138 20.57 12.92 14.53
CA PHE A 138 21.50 14.04 14.57
C PHE A 138 21.05 15.13 15.54
N ASP A 139 19.75 15.39 15.66
CA ASP A 139 19.21 16.29 16.68
C ASP A 139 19.55 15.78 18.09
N LEU A 140 19.47 14.46 18.31
CA LEU A 140 19.89 13.84 19.56
C LEU A 140 21.41 13.95 19.79
N ILE A 141 22.22 13.65 18.77
CA ILE A 141 23.70 13.74 18.84
C ILE A 141 24.17 15.16 19.14
N THR A 142 23.49 16.17 18.59
CA THR A 142 23.85 17.59 18.73
C THR A 142 23.16 18.27 19.91
N GLU A 143 22.42 17.52 20.73
CA GLU A 143 21.65 18.04 21.86
C GLU A 143 20.72 19.20 21.47
N ASN A 144 20.13 19.12 20.27
CA ASN A 144 19.21 20.14 19.77
C ASN A 144 18.04 20.28 20.76
N LYS A 145 17.73 21.51 21.20
CA LYS A 145 16.66 21.77 22.18
C LYS A 145 15.25 21.53 21.64
N GLN A 146 15.09 21.37 20.32
CA GLN A 146 13.80 21.14 19.65
C GLN A 146 13.72 19.78 18.93
N ILE A 147 14.07 18.71 19.63
CA ILE A 147 13.96 17.34 19.09
C ILE A 147 12.49 17.02 18.80
N GLY A 148 12.16 16.75 17.53
CA GLY A 148 10.85 16.24 17.12
C GLY A 148 10.63 14.79 17.58
N ILE A 149 9.41 14.27 17.38
CA ILE A 149 9.12 12.86 17.71
C ILE A 149 9.97 11.92 16.85
N ASN A 150 10.33 10.75 17.40
CA ASN A 150 10.91 9.69 16.60
C ASN A 150 9.80 8.99 15.79
N ALA A 151 9.75 9.27 14.48
CA ALA A 151 8.72 8.73 13.59
C ALA A 151 8.72 7.20 13.55
N LYS A 152 9.89 6.53 13.60
CA LYS A 152 9.97 5.06 13.65
C LYS A 152 9.29 4.53 14.91
N THR A 153 9.61 5.11 16.07
CA THR A 153 8.99 4.71 17.35
C THR A 153 7.49 4.96 17.37
N ALA A 154 7.03 6.10 16.84
CA ALA A 154 5.61 6.40 16.74
C ALA A 154 4.88 5.40 15.83
N TRP A 155 5.49 5.05 14.70
CA TRP A 155 4.96 4.06 13.77
C TRP A 155 4.89 2.65 14.37
N THR A 156 5.93 2.20 15.06
CA THR A 156 5.89 0.89 15.73
C THR A 156 4.77 0.82 16.77
N LYS A 157 4.54 1.91 17.53
CA LYS A 157 3.41 1.98 18.47
C LYS A 157 2.05 1.90 17.77
N PHE A 158 1.94 2.50 16.58
CA PHE A 158 0.74 2.41 15.74
C PHE A 158 0.51 0.96 15.29
N GLU A 159 1.54 0.29 14.77
CA GLU A 159 1.47 -1.13 14.36
C GLU A 159 1.10 -2.05 15.53
N ASP A 160 1.76 -1.89 16.68
CA ASP A 160 1.46 -2.63 17.92
C ASP A 160 0.00 -2.48 18.34
N ARG A 161 -0.56 -1.26 18.22
CA ARG A 161 -1.97 -1.04 18.53
C ARG A 161 -2.87 -1.82 17.58
N ILE A 162 -2.61 -1.78 16.27
CA ILE A 162 -3.42 -2.52 15.30
C ILE A 162 -3.37 -4.01 15.60
N ILE A 163 -2.18 -4.56 15.85
CA ILE A 163 -2.01 -5.97 16.20
C ILE A 163 -2.81 -6.34 17.46
N ARG A 164 -2.80 -5.48 18.48
CA ARG A 164 -3.57 -5.73 19.73
C ARG A 164 -5.08 -5.63 19.56
N LYS A 165 -5.59 -4.95 18.51
CA LYS A 165 -7.04 -4.89 18.23
C LYS A 165 -7.58 -6.22 17.68
N ASP A 166 -6.74 -7.03 17.02
CA ASP A 166 -7.13 -8.31 16.45
C ASP A 166 -6.62 -9.49 17.30
N LYS A 167 -7.53 -10.17 18.00
CA LYS A 167 -7.20 -11.35 18.83
C LYS A 167 -6.51 -12.45 18.02
N ASN A 168 -6.88 -12.65 16.76
CA ASN A 168 -6.27 -13.66 15.92
C ASN A 168 -4.81 -13.31 15.60
N TRP A 169 -4.49 -12.03 15.41
CA TRP A 169 -3.10 -11.61 15.16
C TRP A 169 -2.27 -11.72 16.44
N LEU A 170 -2.86 -11.38 17.58
CA LEU A 170 -2.20 -11.49 18.88
C LEU A 170 -1.83 -12.94 19.23
N GLU A 171 -2.70 -13.90 18.92
CA GLU A 171 -2.41 -15.34 19.11
C GLU A 171 -1.29 -15.84 18.20
N LYS A 172 -1.16 -15.28 16.98
CA LYS A 172 -0.12 -15.63 16.01
C LYS A 172 1.27 -15.09 16.37
N LEU A 173 1.40 -14.10 17.26
CA LEU A 173 2.70 -13.51 17.62
C LEU A 173 3.67 -14.53 18.25
N ASN A 174 3.13 -15.50 18.99
CA ASN A 174 3.91 -16.54 19.65
C ASN A 174 4.33 -17.68 18.70
N ASP A 175 3.86 -17.66 17.45
CA ASP A 175 4.15 -18.67 16.43
C ASP A 175 5.09 -18.08 15.37
N PHE A 176 6.38 -18.42 15.47
CA PHE A 176 7.42 -17.93 14.53
C PHE A 176 7.08 -18.22 13.06
N ASP A 177 6.38 -19.32 12.75
CA ASP A 177 5.98 -19.64 11.37
C ASP A 177 4.90 -18.69 10.84
N LYS A 178 4.17 -17.99 11.72
CA LYS A 178 3.05 -17.09 11.39
C LYS A 178 3.37 -15.61 11.58
N GLN A 179 4.55 -15.26 12.10
CA GLN A 179 4.96 -13.87 12.25
C GLN A 179 4.98 -13.13 10.91
N HIS A 180 5.44 -13.78 9.83
CA HIS A 180 5.41 -13.19 8.48
C HIS A 180 3.98 -12.81 8.04
N GLU A 181 2.98 -13.65 8.34
CA GLU A 181 1.57 -13.35 8.02
C GLU A 181 1.08 -12.09 8.77
N ILE A 182 1.58 -11.82 9.98
CA ILE A 182 1.21 -10.63 10.75
C ILE A 182 1.76 -9.37 10.07
N TYR A 183 3.04 -9.35 9.68
CA TYR A 183 3.63 -8.20 8.98
C TYR A 183 2.94 -7.92 7.65
N GLU A 184 2.64 -8.97 6.87
CA GLU A 184 1.86 -8.81 5.64
C GLU A 184 0.47 -8.23 5.92
N SER A 185 -0.21 -8.69 6.98
CA SER A 185 -1.55 -8.23 7.36
C SER A 185 -1.55 -6.78 7.83
N VAL A 186 -0.55 -6.38 8.63
CA VAL A 186 -0.39 -4.99 9.09
C VAL A 186 -0.04 -4.06 7.93
N SER A 187 0.90 -4.47 7.07
CA SER A 187 1.25 -3.72 5.85
C SER A 187 0.03 -3.54 4.93
N LEU A 188 -0.75 -4.61 4.72
CA LEU A 188 -2.00 -4.56 3.96
C LEU A 188 -2.99 -3.57 4.58
N TYR A 189 -3.19 -3.61 5.89
CA TYR A 189 -4.10 -2.72 6.59
C TYR A 189 -3.72 -1.25 6.39
N ILE A 190 -2.44 -0.92 6.54
CA ILE A 190 -1.90 0.42 6.27
C ILE A 190 -2.15 0.85 4.82
N ILE A 191 -1.85 -0.04 3.87
CA ILE A 191 -2.02 0.23 2.44
C ILE A 191 -3.49 0.50 2.11
N VAL A 192 -4.42 -0.27 2.68
CA VAL A 192 -5.86 -0.06 2.51
C VAL A 192 -6.25 1.35 2.95
N ILE A 193 -5.76 1.84 4.09
CA ILE A 193 -6.07 3.18 4.57
C ILE A 193 -5.47 4.25 3.63
N PHE A 194 -4.23 4.08 3.18
CA PHE A 194 -3.62 5.01 2.22
C PHE A 194 -4.31 5.00 0.87
N GLU A 195 -4.68 3.84 0.34
CA GLU A 195 -5.47 3.75 -0.88
C GLU A 195 -6.83 4.41 -0.69
N LYS A 196 -7.53 4.18 0.42
CA LYS A 196 -8.77 4.89 0.75
C LYS A 196 -8.56 6.39 0.74
N PHE A 197 -7.52 6.89 1.42
CA PHE A 197 -7.19 8.32 1.47
C PHE A 197 -6.99 8.95 0.08
N ILE A 198 -6.13 8.34 -0.74
CA ILE A 198 -5.85 8.85 -2.09
C ILE A 198 -7.12 8.76 -2.95
N SER A 199 -7.88 7.68 -2.83
CA SER A 199 -9.07 7.43 -3.64
C SER A 199 -10.20 8.39 -3.28
N SER A 200 -10.42 8.66 -2.00
CA SER A 200 -11.42 9.61 -1.50
C SER A 200 -11.17 11.02 -2.02
N LEU A 201 -9.91 11.48 -2.03
CA LEU A 201 -9.54 12.76 -2.63
C LEU A 201 -9.58 12.72 -4.16
N SER A 202 -9.15 11.64 -4.80
CA SER A 202 -9.14 11.52 -6.25
C SER A 202 -10.55 11.46 -6.83
N ARG A 203 -11.52 10.89 -6.11
CA ARG A 203 -12.94 10.89 -6.51
C ARG A 203 -13.55 12.29 -6.52
N GLN A 204 -13.02 13.23 -5.74
CA GLN A 204 -13.45 14.64 -5.79
C GLN A 204 -13.23 15.26 -7.18
N PHE A 205 -12.27 14.75 -7.96
CA PHE A 205 -12.06 15.16 -9.34
C PHE A 205 -13.27 14.77 -10.21
N ASN A 206 -13.77 13.54 -10.03
CA ASN A 206 -14.95 13.04 -10.74
C ASN A 206 -16.25 13.73 -10.30
N PHE A 207 -16.31 14.21 -9.06
CA PHE A 207 -17.41 15.03 -8.56
C PHE A 207 -17.31 16.51 -8.96
N ASN A 208 -16.34 16.86 -9.82
CA ASN A 208 -16.13 18.20 -10.35
C ASN A 208 -15.85 19.26 -9.26
N CYS A 209 -15.27 18.84 -8.12
CA CYS A 209 -14.87 19.74 -7.04
C CYS A 209 -13.74 20.69 -7.49
N LEU A 210 -12.91 20.27 -8.46
CA LEU A 210 -11.81 21.06 -9.01
C LEU A 210 -12.11 21.72 -10.38
N GLY A 211 -13.36 21.68 -10.84
CA GLY A 211 -13.74 22.15 -12.16
C GLY A 211 -13.16 21.30 -13.31
N ALA A 212 -13.47 21.73 -14.55
CA ALA A 212 -13.07 21.02 -15.76
C ALA A 212 -11.55 20.93 -15.93
N LYS A 213 -10.82 22.02 -15.63
CA LYS A 213 -9.35 22.05 -15.70
C LYS A 213 -8.73 21.06 -14.70
N GLY A 214 -9.17 21.07 -13.45
CA GLY A 214 -8.64 20.15 -12.44
C GLY A 214 -8.90 18.68 -12.81
N THR A 215 -10.09 18.38 -13.34
CA THR A 215 -10.43 17.04 -13.85
C THR A 215 -9.49 16.62 -15.00
N GLN A 216 -9.25 17.51 -15.97
CA GLN A 216 -8.39 17.24 -17.11
C GLN A 216 -6.93 16.98 -16.69
N LEU A 217 -6.40 17.77 -15.76
CA LEU A 217 -4.99 17.67 -15.36
C LEU A 217 -4.72 16.47 -14.44
N THR A 218 -5.71 16.02 -13.66
CA THR A 218 -5.53 14.92 -12.70
C THR A 218 -5.75 13.53 -13.28
N VAL A 219 -6.44 13.41 -14.42
CA VAL A 219 -6.84 12.12 -15.00
C VAL A 219 -5.65 11.20 -15.29
N GLY A 220 -4.53 11.73 -15.78
CA GLY A 220 -3.35 10.92 -16.12
C GLY A 220 -2.70 10.25 -14.91
N SER A 221 -2.70 10.93 -13.75
CA SER A 221 -1.92 10.51 -12.58
C SER A 221 -2.75 9.78 -11.52
N TYR A 222 -4.05 10.10 -11.42
CA TYR A 222 -4.91 9.68 -10.30
C TYR A 222 -6.20 8.96 -10.68
N PHE A 223 -6.51 8.80 -11.98
CA PHE A 223 -7.73 8.11 -12.41
C PHE A 223 -7.86 6.70 -11.83
N ASN A 224 -6.78 5.90 -11.85
CA ASN A 224 -6.82 4.55 -11.31
C ASN A 224 -7.11 4.51 -9.80
N PHE A 225 -6.63 5.50 -9.03
CA PHE A 225 -6.99 5.61 -7.62
C PHE A 225 -8.48 5.98 -7.45
N ALA A 226 -9.01 6.89 -8.27
CA ALA A 226 -10.43 7.26 -8.22
C ALA A 226 -11.39 6.08 -8.52
N LEU A 227 -10.90 5.06 -9.26
CA LEU A 227 -11.65 3.84 -9.55
C LEU A 227 -11.62 2.79 -8.43
N LEU A 228 -10.74 2.90 -7.44
CA LEU A 228 -10.72 1.95 -6.33
C LEU A 228 -12.03 2.01 -5.54
N ARG A 229 -12.46 0.84 -5.06
CA ARG A 229 -13.67 0.60 -4.26
C ARG A 229 -13.32 -0.34 -3.12
N GLU A 230 -14.24 -0.50 -2.17
CA GLU A 230 -14.02 -1.35 -0.99
C GLU A 230 -13.53 -2.75 -1.32
N SER A 231 -14.06 -3.36 -2.38
CA SER A 231 -13.67 -4.69 -2.87
C SER A 231 -12.24 -4.78 -3.42
N ASN A 232 -11.61 -3.65 -3.74
CA ASN A 232 -10.33 -3.60 -4.45
C ASN A 232 -9.17 -3.12 -3.57
N TYR A 233 -9.44 -2.53 -2.41
CA TYR A 233 -8.38 -2.04 -1.55
C TYR A 233 -7.45 -3.17 -1.10
N GLY A 234 -6.14 -2.89 -1.06
CA GLY A 234 -5.09 -3.81 -0.66
C GLY A 234 -4.70 -4.86 -1.71
N THR A 235 -5.41 -4.93 -2.84
CA THR A 235 -5.17 -5.96 -3.87
C THR A 235 -4.03 -5.60 -4.82
N THR A 236 -3.65 -4.32 -4.89
CA THR A 236 -2.61 -3.83 -5.81
C THR A 236 -1.21 -4.21 -5.32
N ASP A 237 -0.41 -4.85 -6.18
CA ASP A 237 1.01 -5.09 -5.92
C ASP A 237 1.87 -3.93 -6.47
N TYR A 238 2.19 -2.98 -5.60
CA TYR A 238 3.03 -1.84 -5.89
C TYR A 238 4.52 -2.20 -5.94
N ARG A 239 4.95 -3.35 -5.41
CA ARG A 239 6.36 -3.76 -5.46
C ARG A 239 6.87 -3.89 -6.88
N LYS A 240 6.00 -4.14 -7.86
CA LYS A 240 6.32 -4.24 -9.30
C LYS A 240 7.15 -3.09 -9.84
N ILE A 241 7.04 -1.90 -9.25
CA ILE A 241 7.80 -0.71 -9.68
C ILE A 241 9.09 -0.49 -8.88
N THR A 242 9.26 -1.20 -7.75
CA THR A 242 10.46 -1.13 -6.90
C THR A 242 11.66 -1.81 -7.56
N THR A 243 12.86 -1.31 -7.28
CA THR A 243 14.11 -1.88 -7.80
C THR A 243 14.37 -3.28 -7.23
N ARG A 244 14.04 -3.51 -5.95
CA ARG A 244 14.20 -4.80 -5.26
C ARG A 244 13.39 -5.91 -5.95
N HIS A 245 12.14 -5.64 -6.31
CA HIS A 245 11.30 -6.60 -7.05
C HIS A 245 11.84 -6.90 -8.45
N LYS A 246 12.41 -5.90 -9.14
CA LYS A 246 13.01 -6.09 -10.48
C LYS A 246 14.32 -6.89 -10.43
N GLN A 247 15.03 -6.88 -9.31
CA GLN A 247 16.33 -7.53 -9.14
C GLN A 247 16.27 -8.91 -8.49
N LYS A 248 15.23 -9.26 -7.72
CA LYS A 248 15.09 -10.59 -7.11
C LYS A 248 14.88 -11.62 -8.23
N PRO A 249 15.83 -12.56 -8.47
CA PRO A 249 15.62 -13.59 -9.48
C PRO A 249 14.48 -14.48 -8.99
N LYS A 250 13.37 -14.50 -9.74
CA LYS A 250 12.21 -15.33 -9.43
C LYS A 250 12.63 -16.80 -9.51
N LYS A 251 12.93 -17.42 -8.36
CA LYS A 251 13.22 -18.86 -8.30
C LYS A 251 11.89 -19.61 -8.30
N VAL A 252 11.31 -19.70 -9.49
CA VAL A 252 10.11 -20.49 -9.72
C VAL A 252 10.54 -21.89 -10.17
N HIS A 253 10.25 -22.92 -9.36
CA HIS A 253 10.56 -24.30 -9.74
C HIS A 253 9.45 -24.83 -10.67
N LYS A 254 9.79 -25.03 -11.95
CA LYS A 254 8.88 -25.69 -12.89
C LYS A 254 8.89 -27.19 -12.64
N ARG A 255 7.71 -27.78 -12.38
CA ARG A 255 7.55 -29.22 -12.17
C ARG A 255 8.05 -30.01 -13.38
N THR A 256 8.81 -31.06 -13.08
CA THR A 256 9.29 -32.05 -14.04
C THR A 256 8.48 -33.34 -13.96
N LEU A 257 8.63 -34.23 -14.93
CA LEU A 257 8.03 -35.57 -14.87
C LEU A 257 8.47 -36.35 -13.62
N LYS A 258 9.72 -36.15 -13.18
CA LYS A 258 10.24 -36.75 -11.95
C LYS A 258 9.48 -36.25 -10.73
N ASP A 259 9.22 -34.95 -10.64
CA ASP A 259 8.47 -34.37 -9.51
C ASP A 259 7.03 -34.87 -9.45
N GLU A 260 6.40 -35.11 -10.60
CA GLU A 260 5.07 -35.71 -10.69
C GLU A 260 5.08 -37.19 -10.27
N MET A 261 6.14 -37.92 -10.60
CA MET A 261 6.34 -39.30 -10.11
C MET A 261 6.57 -39.31 -8.60
N ASP A 262 7.42 -38.43 -8.07
CA ASP A 262 7.70 -38.33 -6.64
C ASP A 262 6.42 -37.97 -5.86
N ARG A 263 5.60 -37.04 -6.36
CA ARG A 263 4.29 -36.73 -5.75
C ARG A 263 3.38 -37.96 -5.61
N LYS A 264 3.40 -38.85 -6.61
CA LYS A 264 2.51 -40.03 -6.67
C LYS A 264 3.06 -41.23 -5.90
N LEU A 265 4.38 -41.43 -5.93
CA LEU A 265 5.02 -42.67 -5.47
C LEU A 265 5.73 -42.51 -4.13
N ASN A 266 6.13 -41.29 -3.75
CA ASN A 266 6.83 -41.08 -2.49
C ASN A 266 5.82 -41.12 -1.33
N PRO A 267 5.90 -42.11 -0.42
CA PRO A 267 4.93 -42.25 0.68
C PRO A 267 4.98 -41.09 1.68
N LYS A 268 6.04 -40.29 1.62
CA LYS A 268 6.22 -39.13 2.49
C LYS A 268 5.63 -37.85 1.90
N TYR A 269 5.16 -37.91 0.66
CA TYR A 269 4.55 -36.79 -0.04
C TYR A 269 3.07 -37.08 -0.11
N LYS A 270 2.28 -36.15 0.42
CA LYS A 270 0.83 -36.24 0.32
C LYS A 270 0.34 -35.01 -0.40
N SER A 271 -0.58 -35.20 -1.34
CA SER A 271 -1.08 -34.10 -2.17
C SER A 271 -2.58 -34.20 -2.38
N LYS A 272 -3.20 -33.05 -2.64
CA LYS A 272 -4.61 -32.94 -2.96
C LYS A 272 -4.81 -31.83 -3.98
N LYS A 273 -5.54 -32.13 -5.06
CA LYS A 273 -6.01 -31.12 -6.01
C LYS A 273 -7.26 -30.44 -5.45
N ILE A 274 -7.34 -29.13 -5.58
CA ILE A 274 -8.48 -28.32 -5.15
C ILE A 274 -8.89 -27.42 -6.31
N ASN A 275 -10.19 -27.42 -6.63
CA ASN A 275 -10.78 -26.54 -7.63
C ASN A 275 -11.50 -25.37 -6.94
N LYS A 276 -11.43 -24.19 -7.53
CA LYS A 276 -12.07 -22.97 -7.04
C LYS A 276 -13.59 -23.12 -6.88
N SER A 277 -14.24 -23.80 -7.82
CA SER A 277 -15.69 -24.04 -7.80
C SER A 277 -16.15 -24.96 -6.66
N GLU A 278 -15.24 -25.76 -6.10
CA GLU A 278 -15.53 -26.75 -5.05
C GLU A 278 -15.10 -26.26 -3.67
N TYR A 279 -14.30 -25.20 -3.61
CA TYR A 279 -13.80 -24.63 -2.37
C TYR A 279 -14.85 -23.69 -1.76
N LYS A 280 -15.29 -24.00 -0.54
CA LYS A 280 -16.32 -23.23 0.18
C LYS A 280 -15.79 -21.99 0.90
N GLY A 281 -14.47 -21.78 0.90
CA GLY A 281 -13.81 -20.64 1.52
C GLY A 281 -13.47 -19.53 0.53
N ASP A 282 -12.73 -18.54 1.01
CA ASP A 282 -12.27 -17.42 0.19
C ASP A 282 -11.07 -17.84 -0.65
N TRP A 283 -11.23 -17.91 -1.97
CA TRP A 283 -10.21 -18.42 -2.88
C TRP A 283 -9.06 -17.42 -3.07
N PRO A 284 -7.81 -17.77 -2.69
CA PRO A 284 -6.72 -16.80 -2.67
C PRO A 284 -5.88 -16.82 -3.96
N PHE A 285 -6.07 -17.75 -4.87
CA PHE A 285 -5.21 -17.91 -6.05
C PHE A 285 -5.80 -17.25 -7.30
N LEU A 286 -4.93 -16.79 -8.21
CA LEU A 286 -5.38 -16.28 -9.52
C LEU A 286 -5.82 -17.41 -10.46
N ALA A 287 -5.25 -18.61 -10.32
CA ALA A 287 -5.64 -19.80 -11.06
C ALA A 287 -6.95 -20.39 -10.51
N ASP A 288 -7.71 -21.10 -11.35
CA ASP A 288 -8.97 -21.76 -10.96
C ASP A 288 -8.75 -23.13 -10.30
N GLU A 289 -7.54 -23.67 -10.37
CA GLU A 289 -7.15 -24.92 -9.71
C GLU A 289 -5.75 -24.81 -9.12
N VAL A 290 -5.54 -25.49 -7.99
CA VAL A 290 -4.21 -25.65 -7.38
C VAL A 290 -4.03 -27.07 -6.86
N ILE A 291 -2.77 -27.49 -6.74
CA ILE A 291 -2.42 -28.74 -6.06
C ILE A 291 -1.65 -28.38 -4.81
N ILE A 292 -2.19 -28.70 -3.64
CA ILE A 292 -1.46 -28.58 -2.38
C ILE A 292 -0.72 -29.89 -2.08
N GLU A 293 0.45 -29.76 -1.50
CA GLU A 293 1.33 -30.88 -1.20
C GLU A 293 2.02 -30.65 0.15
N CYS A 294 2.09 -31.69 0.97
CA CYS A 294 2.85 -31.71 2.20
C CYS A 294 3.95 -32.77 2.09
N ARG A 295 5.20 -32.32 2.18
CA ARG A 295 6.40 -33.19 2.14
C ARG A 295 6.93 -33.37 3.56
N GLU A 296 7.24 -34.61 3.93
CA GLU A 296 7.82 -34.97 5.23
C GLU A 296 6.99 -34.43 6.44
N LYS A 297 5.68 -34.21 6.26
CA LYS A 297 4.71 -33.71 7.26
C LYS A 297 4.81 -32.22 7.66
N HIS A 298 5.77 -31.46 7.14
CA HIS A 298 5.96 -30.07 7.59
C HIS A 298 6.24 -29.07 6.47
N TRP A 299 6.76 -29.49 5.32
CA TRP A 299 6.97 -28.58 4.19
C TRP A 299 5.73 -28.52 3.32
N CYS A 300 5.02 -27.40 3.38
CA CYS A 300 3.78 -27.19 2.65
C CYS A 300 4.08 -26.44 1.34
N ILE A 301 3.61 -26.97 0.22
CA ILE A 301 3.86 -26.46 -1.13
C ILE A 301 2.54 -26.37 -1.87
N VAL A 302 2.40 -25.36 -2.73
CA VAL A 302 1.31 -25.27 -3.70
C VAL A 302 1.88 -25.25 -5.10
N THR A 303 1.30 -26.06 -5.98
CA THR A 303 1.58 -26.05 -7.41
C THR A 303 0.48 -25.28 -8.13
N ILE A 304 0.87 -24.25 -8.88
CA ILE A 304 -0.02 -23.38 -9.67
C ILE A 304 0.53 -23.34 -11.10
N ASP A 305 -0.27 -23.69 -12.10
CA ASP A 305 0.11 -23.72 -13.51
C ASP A 305 1.42 -24.48 -13.81
N GLY A 306 1.68 -25.56 -13.05
CA GLY A 306 2.88 -26.39 -13.19
C GLY A 306 4.14 -25.86 -12.49
N PHE A 307 4.01 -24.85 -11.64
CA PHE A 307 5.11 -24.26 -10.87
C PHE A 307 4.89 -24.42 -9.37
N ASP A 308 5.96 -24.76 -8.63
CA ASP A 308 5.92 -24.91 -7.17
C ASP A 308 6.21 -23.58 -6.46
N TYR A 309 5.41 -23.32 -5.41
CA TYR A 309 5.53 -22.19 -4.51
C TYR A 309 5.47 -22.68 -3.05
N ALA A 310 6.13 -21.97 -2.13
CA ALA A 310 6.08 -22.28 -0.71
C ALA A 310 4.76 -21.82 -0.10
N LEU A 311 4.09 -22.68 0.67
CA LEU A 311 2.95 -22.27 1.51
C LEU A 311 3.39 -21.86 2.92
N ASN A 312 4.58 -22.28 3.39
CA ASN A 312 5.12 -21.90 4.70
C ASN A 312 6.63 -21.62 4.68
N ALA A 313 7.12 -20.92 5.71
CA ALA A 313 8.52 -20.49 5.82
C ALA A 313 9.52 -21.64 5.74
N THR A 314 9.20 -22.78 6.37
CA THR A 314 10.09 -23.96 6.34
C THR A 314 10.22 -24.55 4.93
N ALA A 315 9.15 -24.58 4.12
CA ALA A 315 9.23 -24.99 2.72
C ALA A 315 10.00 -23.97 1.87
N SER A 316 9.78 -22.68 2.10
CA SER A 316 10.53 -21.61 1.41
C SER A 316 12.03 -21.74 1.67
N GLY A 317 12.45 -21.89 2.94
CA GLY A 317 13.86 -22.08 3.29
C GLY A 317 14.46 -23.37 2.74
N ARG A 318 13.75 -24.50 2.86
CA ARG A 318 14.24 -25.81 2.42
C ARG A 318 14.41 -25.91 0.91
N TYR A 319 13.40 -25.46 0.16
CA TYR A 319 13.33 -25.64 -1.30
C TYR A 319 13.66 -24.37 -2.08
N GLN A 320 13.94 -23.26 -1.39
CA GLN A 320 14.24 -21.96 -2.00
C GLN A 320 13.11 -21.48 -2.93
N LEU A 321 11.87 -21.77 -2.54
CA LEU A 321 10.65 -21.41 -3.28
C LEU A 321 10.10 -20.08 -2.79
N GLU A 322 9.58 -19.27 -3.71
CA GLU A 322 8.83 -18.06 -3.39
C GLU A 322 7.41 -18.38 -2.88
N PHE A 323 6.85 -17.49 -2.08
CA PHE A 323 5.43 -17.55 -1.71
C PHE A 323 4.55 -17.12 -2.89
N PRO A 324 3.33 -17.68 -3.04
CA PRO A 324 2.39 -17.30 -4.10
C PRO A 324 2.11 -15.79 -4.18
N GLN A 325 2.03 -15.11 -3.03
CA GLN A 325 1.82 -13.66 -2.95
C GLN A 325 3.03 -12.86 -3.45
N GLU A 326 4.25 -13.33 -3.18
CA GLU A 326 5.48 -12.72 -3.70
C GLU A 326 5.63 -12.91 -5.19
N ALA A 327 5.29 -14.10 -5.68
CA ALA A 327 5.35 -14.45 -7.09
C ALA A 327 4.24 -13.80 -7.95
N GLY A 328 3.22 -13.22 -7.30
CA GLY A 328 2.05 -12.64 -7.96
C GLY A 328 1.06 -13.68 -8.49
N MET A 329 1.04 -14.88 -7.90
CA MET A 329 0.12 -15.99 -8.23
C MET A 329 -1.06 -16.10 -7.27
N ALA A 330 -1.02 -15.36 -6.16
CA ALA A 330 -2.12 -15.19 -5.23
C ALA A 330 -2.61 -13.75 -5.19
N ILE A 331 -3.90 -13.58 -4.92
CA ILE A 331 -4.57 -12.31 -4.71
C ILE A 331 -4.08 -11.75 -3.36
N ARG A 332 -3.45 -10.57 -3.40
CA ARG A 332 -3.01 -9.90 -2.16
C ARG A 332 -4.19 -9.61 -1.24
N GLY A 333 -3.98 -9.83 0.06
CA GLY A 333 -4.99 -9.68 1.10
C GLY A 333 -5.95 -10.84 1.27
N LYS A 334 -5.86 -11.87 0.41
CA LYS A 334 -6.58 -13.13 0.62
C LYS A 334 -5.75 -14.06 1.50
N ASN A 335 -6.43 -14.74 2.43
CA ASN A 335 -5.80 -15.62 3.41
C ASN A 335 -5.43 -16.97 2.76
N ILE A 336 -4.18 -17.40 2.90
CA ILE A 336 -3.69 -18.71 2.44
C ILE A 336 -3.54 -19.75 3.56
N SER A 337 -3.72 -19.36 4.83
CA SER A 337 -3.52 -20.21 6.00
C SER A 337 -4.43 -21.44 5.98
N ASP A 338 -5.62 -21.34 5.39
CA ASP A 338 -6.50 -22.49 5.17
C ASP A 338 -5.81 -23.56 4.32
N PHE A 339 -5.09 -23.18 3.28
CA PHE A 339 -4.36 -24.11 2.42
C PHE A 339 -3.14 -24.71 3.12
N ILE A 340 -2.49 -23.97 4.02
CA ILE A 340 -1.45 -24.51 4.92
C ILE A 340 -2.04 -25.60 5.82
N ASN A 341 -3.20 -25.32 6.43
CA ASN A 341 -3.87 -26.27 7.31
C ASN A 341 -4.35 -27.51 6.56
N ILE A 342 -4.92 -27.35 5.37
CA ILE A 342 -5.31 -28.49 4.54
C ILE A 342 -4.08 -29.32 4.19
N ALA A 343 -2.95 -28.70 3.79
CA ALA A 343 -1.72 -29.42 3.49
C ALA A 343 -1.18 -30.20 4.70
N ARG A 344 -1.13 -29.58 5.89
CA ARG A 344 -0.68 -30.25 7.13
C ARG A 344 -1.55 -31.44 7.54
N ASN A 345 -2.84 -31.41 7.16
CA ASN A 345 -3.82 -32.44 7.50
C ASN A 345 -3.97 -33.55 6.45
N LEU A 346 -3.19 -33.53 5.36
CA LEU A 346 -3.10 -34.65 4.42
C LEU A 346 -2.46 -35.86 5.09
#